data_AF-A0A924FUU8-F1
#
_entry.id   AF-A0A924FUU8-F1
#
_cell.length_a   1.000
_cell.length_b   1.000
_cell.length_c   1.000
_cell.angle_alpha   90.00
_cell.angle_beta   90.00
_cell.angle_gamma   90.00
#
_symmetry.space_group_name_H-M   'P 1'
#
loop_
_entity.id
_entity.type
_entity.pdbx_description
1 polymer ?
#
loop_
_entity_poly.entity_id
_entity_poly.type
_entity_poly.pdbx_seq_one_letter_code
_entity_poly.pdbx_strand_id
1 'polypeptide(L)'
;MQTDFTRCMPVILQYEGGYSTHPRDPGGVTLEGIIQRVYDGYRDRKGRTRQPLAPAMRGTRAWITERNEIFRLQYWNAIRGDDLPAGIDLFLFDCAVNSGPFQAVKWLQRALRLNDVDGHLGEGTLAALKAHEDHDAVIADMAARRLGMLQNLTTWDAFGKGWAARVASVRAIAQAWASGSIGPRPVEAHQQQGDAKAYASDVAQPALDAGDSTKLAVGSGSVSAVVDGARDQLAPLAGSSDYVNRLLMALTILGILIAAGALAYSLWASRKAKRAQRAIDGEVMAHVPEGQPA
;
A
#
# COMPACT_ATOMS: atom_id res chain seq x y z
N MET A 1 -6.29 16.37 -30.25
CA MET A 1 -6.68 15.34 -29.26
C MET A 1 -6.45 15.93 -27.88
N GLN A 2 -7.48 16.03 -27.03
CA GLN A 2 -7.22 16.25 -25.60
C GLN A 2 -6.40 15.06 -25.12
N THR A 3 -5.22 15.31 -24.58
CA THR A 3 -4.41 14.29 -23.91
C THR A 3 -5.26 13.62 -22.83
N ASP A 4 -5.20 12.30 -22.71
CA ASP A 4 -6.01 11.53 -21.77
C ASP A 4 -5.86 12.00 -20.31
N PHE A 5 -4.74 12.63 -19.96
CA PHE A 5 -4.54 13.32 -18.69
C PHE A 5 -5.66 14.30 -18.34
N THR A 6 -6.10 15.13 -19.30
CA THR A 6 -7.14 16.15 -19.08
C THR A 6 -8.50 15.51 -18.81
N ARG A 7 -8.73 14.30 -19.35
CA ARG A 7 -9.94 13.51 -19.10
C ARG A 7 -9.87 12.77 -17.76
N CYS A 8 -8.70 12.24 -17.39
CA CYS A 8 -8.51 11.49 -16.15
C CYS A 8 -8.46 12.38 -14.91
N MET A 9 -7.80 13.53 -14.99
CA MET A 9 -7.53 14.39 -13.83
C MET A 9 -8.80 14.82 -13.07
N PRO A 10 -9.92 15.20 -13.72
CA PRO A 10 -11.17 15.50 -13.01
C PRO A 10 -11.72 14.31 -12.20
N VAL A 11 -11.51 13.07 -12.65
CA VAL A 11 -11.93 11.87 -11.91
C VAL A 11 -11.05 11.68 -10.68
N ILE A 12 -9.74 11.81 -10.82
CA ILE A 12 -8.78 11.70 -9.70
C ILE A 12 -9.07 12.75 -8.62
N LEU A 13 -9.41 13.97 -9.02
CA LEU A 13 -9.72 15.06 -8.08
C LEU A 13 -10.99 14.82 -7.25
N GLN A 14 -11.88 13.91 -7.64
CA GLN A 14 -13.02 13.52 -6.79
C GLN A 14 -12.56 12.78 -5.53
N TYR A 15 -11.41 12.12 -5.60
CA TYR A 15 -10.81 11.38 -4.49
C TYR A 15 -9.72 12.18 -3.78
N GLU A 16 -9.01 13.07 -4.49
CA GLU A 16 -7.90 13.85 -3.92
C GLU A 16 -8.35 15.25 -3.46
N GLY A 17 -9.59 15.65 -3.76
CA GLY A 17 -10.09 17.02 -3.73
C GLY A 17 -10.22 17.71 -2.37
N GLY A 18 -9.65 17.20 -1.28
CA GLY A 18 -9.74 17.82 0.05
C GLY A 18 -8.68 18.90 0.30
N TYR A 19 -8.98 19.88 1.17
CA TYR A 19 -7.95 20.61 1.90
C TYR A 19 -7.90 20.01 3.30
N SER A 20 -6.73 19.58 3.74
CA SER A 20 -6.56 18.98 5.07
C SER A 20 -5.40 19.64 5.80
N THR A 21 -5.64 20.00 7.05
CA THR A 21 -4.63 20.43 8.01
C THR A 21 -4.73 19.48 9.18
N HIS A 22 -4.03 18.35 9.13
CA HIS A 22 -4.01 17.45 10.27
C HIS A 22 -2.84 17.83 11.20
N PRO A 23 -3.07 18.24 12.46
CA PRO A 23 -2.02 18.67 13.39
C PRO A 23 -1.00 17.59 13.79
N ARG A 24 -1.22 16.34 13.35
CA ARG A 24 -0.43 15.15 13.68
C ARG A 24 0.13 14.47 12.42
N ASP A 25 -0.11 15.06 11.24
CA ASP A 25 0.42 14.53 9.98
C ASP A 25 1.78 15.18 9.70
N PRO A 26 2.88 14.40 9.62
CA PRO A 26 4.19 14.92 9.21
C PRO A 26 4.19 15.56 7.81
N GLY A 27 3.18 15.27 6.97
CA GLY A 27 2.97 15.88 5.66
C GLY A 27 2.47 17.33 5.69
N GLY A 28 1.89 17.79 6.80
CA GLY A 28 1.43 19.16 6.99
C GLY A 28 0.20 19.54 6.15
N VAL A 29 0.13 20.80 5.71
CA VAL A 29 -0.97 21.31 4.88
C VAL A 29 -1.01 20.57 3.54
N THR A 30 -2.19 20.01 3.21
CA THR A 30 -2.45 19.33 1.94
C THR A 30 -3.58 20.02 1.18
N LEU A 31 -3.38 20.27 -0.11
CA LEU A 31 -4.41 20.79 -1.01
C LEU A 31 -4.47 19.91 -2.27
N GLU A 32 -5.63 19.30 -2.51
CA GLU A 32 -5.87 18.45 -3.70
C GLU A 32 -4.84 17.32 -3.86
N GLY A 33 -4.50 16.65 -2.75
CA GLY A 33 -3.51 15.58 -2.69
C GLY A 33 -2.04 16.02 -2.73
N ILE A 34 -1.77 17.34 -2.81
CA ILE A 34 -0.42 17.90 -2.83
C ILE A 34 -0.07 18.46 -1.45
N ILE A 35 0.99 17.92 -0.84
CA ILE A 35 1.55 18.43 0.42
C ILE A 35 2.46 19.64 0.19
N GLN A 36 2.61 20.50 1.20
CA GLN A 36 3.46 21.71 1.14
C GLN A 36 4.88 21.41 0.63
N ARG A 37 5.54 20.37 1.15
CA ARG A 37 6.91 20.00 0.75
C ARG A 37 7.04 19.68 -0.74
N VAL A 38 6.03 19.03 -1.32
CA VAL A 38 6.00 18.72 -2.75
C VAL A 38 5.83 20.00 -3.55
N TYR A 39 4.94 20.89 -3.10
CA TYR A 39 4.70 22.16 -3.74
C TYR A 39 5.93 23.08 -3.73
N ASP A 40 6.61 23.18 -2.58
CA ASP A 40 7.85 23.93 -2.43
C ASP A 40 8.92 23.44 -3.40
N GLY A 41 9.18 22.12 -3.41
CA GLY A 41 10.18 21.53 -4.31
C GLY A 41 9.82 21.70 -5.79
N TYR A 42 8.53 21.72 -6.15
CA TYR A 42 8.10 22.05 -7.50
C TYR A 42 8.42 23.51 -7.86
N ARG A 43 8.08 24.46 -6.97
CA ARG A 43 8.32 25.89 -7.22
C ARG A 43 9.82 26.20 -7.30
N ASP A 44 10.64 25.58 -6.45
CA ASP A 44 12.10 25.70 -6.50
C ASP A 44 12.65 25.27 -7.86
N ARG A 45 12.24 24.10 -8.37
CA ARG A 45 12.64 23.59 -9.70
C ARG A 45 12.19 24.49 -10.84
N LYS A 46 11.13 25.27 -10.64
CA LYS A 46 10.62 26.27 -11.61
C LYS A 46 11.22 27.66 -11.41
N GLY A 47 12.12 27.85 -10.46
CA GLY A 47 12.68 29.16 -10.13
C GLY A 47 11.65 30.15 -9.58
N ARG A 48 10.57 29.66 -8.94
CA ARG A 48 9.50 30.47 -8.37
C ARG A 48 9.66 30.56 -6.86
N THR A 49 9.39 31.73 -6.28
CA THR A 49 9.37 31.93 -4.82
C THR A 49 8.40 30.96 -4.16
N ARG A 50 8.77 30.22 -3.12
CA ARG A 50 7.85 29.34 -2.38
C ARG A 50 6.65 30.13 -1.82
N GLN A 51 5.50 29.48 -1.68
CA GLN A 51 4.34 30.06 -1.03
C GLN A 51 3.53 28.98 -0.29
N PRO A 52 2.88 29.31 0.83
CA PRO A 52 2.06 28.35 1.56
C PRO A 52 0.84 27.93 0.74
N LEU A 53 0.49 26.65 0.82
CA LEU A 53 -0.78 26.14 0.34
C LEU A 53 -1.91 26.74 1.18
N ALA A 54 -2.96 27.22 0.52
CA ALA A 54 -4.12 27.81 1.17
C ALA A 54 -5.41 27.38 0.48
N PRO A 55 -6.54 27.23 1.19
CA PRO A 55 -7.82 26.86 0.59
C PRO A 55 -8.25 27.79 -0.54
N ALA A 56 -7.96 29.09 -0.42
CA ALA A 56 -8.29 30.11 -1.41
C ALA A 56 -7.58 29.92 -2.77
N MET A 57 -6.53 29.10 -2.84
CA MET A 57 -5.87 28.76 -4.10
C MET A 57 -6.71 27.81 -4.96
N ARG A 58 -7.60 27.03 -4.34
CA ARG A 58 -8.46 26.07 -5.04
C ARG A 58 -9.30 26.77 -6.10
N GLY A 59 -9.38 26.16 -7.28
CA GLY A 59 -10.14 26.70 -8.40
C GLY A 59 -9.48 27.89 -9.11
N THR A 60 -8.41 28.48 -8.55
CA THR A 60 -7.67 29.54 -9.25
C THR A 60 -6.92 28.98 -10.44
N ARG A 61 -6.84 29.75 -11.54
CA ARG A 61 -6.13 29.31 -12.75
C ARG A 61 -4.65 29.02 -12.49
N ALA A 62 -4.01 29.82 -11.64
CA ALA A 62 -2.62 29.63 -11.26
C ALA A 62 -2.41 28.27 -10.55
N TRP A 63 -3.23 27.97 -9.56
CA TRP A 63 -3.16 26.70 -8.84
C TRP A 63 -3.46 25.51 -9.73
N ILE A 64 -4.54 25.55 -10.52
CA ILE A 64 -4.92 24.46 -11.43
C ILE A 64 -3.75 24.12 -12.37
N THR A 65 -3.05 25.15 -12.89
CA THR A 65 -1.90 24.97 -13.79
C THR A 65 -0.76 24.26 -13.07
N GLU A 66 -0.33 24.76 -11.91
CA GLU A 66 0.79 24.19 -11.15
C GLU A 66 0.48 22.78 -10.62
N ARG A 67 -0.72 22.58 -10.07
CA ARG A 67 -1.21 21.28 -9.60
C ARG A 67 -1.19 20.26 -10.72
N ASN A 68 -1.79 20.58 -11.87
CA ASN A 68 -1.82 19.65 -13.01
C ASN A 68 -0.42 19.31 -13.50
N GLU A 69 0.51 20.28 -13.50
CA GLU A 69 1.89 20.03 -13.86
C GLU A 69 2.61 19.13 -12.84
N ILE A 70 2.36 19.31 -11.54
CA ILE A 70 2.87 18.42 -10.49
C ILE A 70 2.35 16.99 -10.69
N PHE A 71 1.04 16.81 -10.89
CA PHE A 71 0.45 15.50 -11.12
C PHE A 71 1.02 14.83 -12.38
N ARG A 72 1.20 15.61 -13.44
CA ARG A 72 1.77 15.12 -14.68
C ARG A 72 3.22 14.65 -14.50
N LEU A 73 4.06 15.48 -13.87
CA LEU A 73 5.47 15.17 -13.67
C LEU A 73 5.71 14.00 -12.71
N GLN A 74 4.95 13.92 -11.62
CA GLN A 74 5.20 12.93 -10.56
C GLN A 74 4.56 11.58 -10.80
N TYR A 75 3.42 11.55 -11.49
CA TYR A 75 2.61 10.34 -11.62
C TYR A 75 2.37 9.99 -13.09
N TRP A 76 1.77 10.87 -13.88
CA TRP A 76 1.37 10.57 -15.27
C TRP A 76 2.57 10.18 -16.14
N ASN A 77 3.64 10.97 -16.11
CA ASN A 77 4.83 10.70 -16.91
C ASN A 77 5.58 9.45 -16.40
N ALA A 78 5.55 9.21 -15.09
CA ALA A 78 6.20 8.04 -14.49
C ALA A 78 5.56 6.71 -14.93
N ILE A 79 4.28 6.73 -15.31
CA ILE A 79 3.55 5.58 -15.87
C ILE A 79 3.39 5.66 -17.39
N ARG A 80 4.05 6.62 -18.06
CA ARG A 80 3.88 6.93 -19.49
C ARG A 80 2.41 7.02 -19.90
N GLY A 81 1.61 7.78 -19.14
CA GLY A 81 0.15 7.83 -19.31
C GLY A 81 -0.31 8.22 -20.73
N ASP A 82 0.50 9.01 -21.46
CA ASP A 82 0.21 9.39 -22.84
C ASP A 82 0.31 8.20 -23.85
N ASP A 83 0.91 7.07 -23.46
CA ASP A 83 1.08 5.87 -24.29
C ASP A 83 0.05 4.75 -23.99
N LEU A 84 -0.80 4.95 -22.98
CA LEU A 84 -1.73 3.95 -22.47
C LEU A 84 -3.08 4.00 -23.20
N PRO A 85 -3.76 2.85 -23.37
CA PRO A 85 -5.12 2.83 -23.90
C PRO A 85 -6.12 3.39 -22.87
N ALA A 86 -7.24 3.91 -23.38
CA ALA A 86 -8.32 4.44 -22.56
C ALA A 86 -8.85 3.41 -21.55
N GLY A 87 -9.13 3.85 -20.34
CA GLY A 87 -9.50 3.00 -19.20
C GLY A 87 -8.28 2.54 -18.40
N ILE A 88 -7.27 1.97 -19.06
CA ILE A 88 -6.01 1.58 -18.40
C ILE A 88 -5.27 2.82 -17.91
N ASP A 89 -5.24 3.88 -18.72
CA ASP A 89 -4.71 5.19 -18.38
C ASP A 89 -5.27 5.74 -17.05
N LEU A 90 -6.59 5.73 -16.88
CA LEU A 90 -7.30 6.20 -15.71
C LEU A 90 -6.99 5.31 -14.50
N PHE A 91 -7.13 4.00 -14.66
CA PHE A 91 -7.00 3.07 -13.53
C PHE A 91 -5.55 3.04 -13.02
N LEU A 92 -4.58 2.99 -13.92
CA LEU A 92 -3.17 3.01 -13.57
C LEU A 92 -2.76 4.37 -12.96
N PHE A 93 -3.30 5.48 -13.47
CA PHE A 93 -3.05 6.80 -12.90
C PHE A 93 -3.62 6.93 -11.47
N ASP A 94 -4.83 6.45 -11.21
CA ASP A 94 -5.39 6.42 -9.85
C ASP A 94 -4.55 5.56 -8.90
N CYS A 95 -4.12 4.38 -9.37
CA CYS A 95 -3.20 3.52 -8.61
C CYS A 95 -1.89 4.25 -8.30
N ALA A 96 -1.30 4.95 -9.27
CA ALA A 96 -0.05 5.67 -9.12
C ALA A 96 -0.18 6.83 -8.11
N VAL A 97 -1.29 7.55 -8.14
CA VAL A 97 -1.57 8.67 -7.22
C VAL A 97 -1.82 8.18 -5.79
N ASN A 98 -2.46 7.02 -5.61
CA ASN A 98 -2.80 6.51 -4.29
C ASN A 98 -1.69 5.68 -3.62
N SER A 99 -1.01 4.84 -4.40
CA SER A 99 -0.04 3.84 -3.90
C SER A 99 1.37 3.99 -4.49
N GLY A 100 1.59 4.97 -5.36
CA GLY A 100 2.87 5.26 -6.00
C GLY A 100 3.02 4.60 -7.39
N PRO A 101 3.71 5.25 -8.35
CA PRO A 101 3.84 4.74 -9.73
C PRO A 101 4.44 3.34 -9.82
N PHE A 102 5.50 3.08 -9.04
CA PHE A 102 6.20 1.79 -9.06
C PHE A 102 5.28 0.62 -8.68
N GLN A 103 4.51 0.80 -7.60
CA GLN A 103 3.56 -0.22 -7.16
C GLN A 103 2.41 -0.41 -8.16
N ALA A 104 1.92 0.68 -8.74
CA ALA A 104 0.88 0.65 -9.77
C ALA A 104 1.31 -0.18 -10.99
N VAL A 105 2.53 0.05 -11.49
CA VAL A 105 3.07 -0.69 -12.64
C VAL A 105 3.28 -2.16 -12.32
N LYS A 106 3.69 -2.51 -11.09
CA LYS A 106 3.78 -3.92 -10.67
C LYS A 106 2.44 -4.65 -10.73
N TRP A 107 1.33 -3.99 -10.41
CA TRP A 107 0.00 -4.60 -10.58
C TRP A 107 -0.35 -4.80 -12.05
N LEU A 108 -0.03 -3.84 -12.92
CA LEU A 108 -0.23 -3.98 -14.37
C LEU A 108 0.57 -5.15 -14.94
N GLN A 109 1.87 -5.23 -14.65
CA GLN A 109 2.75 -6.29 -15.17
C GLN A 109 2.25 -7.68 -14.75
N ARG A 110 1.73 -7.82 -13.52
CA ARG A 110 1.12 -9.06 -13.04
C ARG A 110 -0.21 -9.37 -13.69
N ALA A 111 -1.04 -8.36 -13.94
CA ALA A 111 -2.29 -8.53 -14.70
C ALA A 111 -2.05 -8.98 -16.14
N LEU A 112 -0.97 -8.51 -16.75
CA LEU A 112 -0.47 -8.97 -18.05
C LEU A 112 0.27 -10.30 -17.99
N ARG A 113 0.41 -10.91 -16.81
CA ARG A 113 1.10 -12.19 -16.57
C ARG A 113 2.54 -12.21 -17.08
N LEU A 114 3.24 -11.08 -16.97
CA LEU A 114 4.65 -11.00 -17.31
C LEU A 114 5.50 -11.74 -16.28
N ASN A 115 6.56 -12.41 -16.74
CA ASN A 115 7.50 -13.11 -15.87
C ASN A 115 8.33 -12.13 -15.04
N ASP A 116 8.76 -11.02 -15.67
CA ASP A 116 9.53 -9.98 -15.02
C ASP A 116 8.60 -8.88 -14.51
N VAL A 117 8.58 -8.68 -13.19
CA VAL A 117 7.79 -7.67 -12.50
C VAL A 117 8.72 -6.69 -11.80
N ASP A 118 9.23 -5.72 -12.56
CA ASP A 118 10.24 -4.77 -12.11
C ASP A 118 9.65 -3.41 -11.67
N GLY A 119 8.34 -3.18 -11.86
CA GLY A 119 7.67 -1.92 -11.54
C GLY A 119 8.02 -0.74 -12.46
N HIS A 120 8.68 -0.98 -13.59
CA HIS A 120 9.02 0.02 -14.60
C HIS A 120 8.19 -0.18 -15.87
N LEU A 121 7.51 0.87 -16.30
CA LEU A 121 6.68 0.80 -17.51
C LEU A 121 7.54 1.04 -18.76
N GLY A 122 8.26 -0.01 -19.16
CA GLY A 122 9.09 -0.03 -20.36
C GLY A 122 8.35 -0.49 -21.63
N GLU A 123 9.06 -0.49 -22.76
CA GLU A 123 8.51 -0.90 -24.06
C GLU A 123 7.93 -2.33 -24.04
N GLY A 124 8.56 -3.27 -23.33
CA GLY A 124 8.05 -4.63 -23.20
C GLY A 124 6.68 -4.70 -22.51
N THR A 125 6.48 -3.91 -21.44
CA THR A 125 5.18 -3.85 -20.75
C THR A 125 4.12 -3.19 -21.63
N LEU A 126 4.47 -2.11 -22.34
CA LEU A 126 3.56 -1.44 -23.29
C LEU A 126 3.17 -2.33 -24.46
N ALA A 127 4.12 -3.06 -25.04
CA ALA A 127 3.85 -3.99 -26.12
C ALA A 127 2.91 -5.10 -25.68
N ALA A 128 3.15 -5.69 -24.50
CA ALA A 128 2.27 -6.71 -23.93
C ALA A 128 0.85 -6.18 -23.67
N LEU A 129 0.74 -4.96 -23.13
CA LEU A 129 -0.55 -4.30 -22.90
C LEU A 129 -1.32 -4.06 -24.21
N LYS A 130 -0.65 -3.54 -25.24
CA LYS A 130 -1.26 -3.26 -26.55
C LYS A 130 -1.68 -4.54 -27.28
N ALA A 131 -0.96 -5.64 -27.06
CA ALA A 131 -1.29 -6.95 -27.62
C ALA A 131 -2.41 -7.68 -26.84
N HIS A 132 -2.73 -7.25 -25.62
CA HIS A 132 -3.79 -7.85 -24.82
C HIS A 132 -5.15 -7.36 -25.31
N GLU A 133 -6.01 -8.28 -25.74
CA GLU A 133 -7.32 -7.95 -26.33
C GLU A 133 -8.35 -7.48 -25.29
N ASP A 134 -8.27 -8.01 -24.07
CA ASP A 134 -9.27 -7.76 -23.02
C ASP A 134 -8.73 -6.81 -21.95
N HIS A 135 -8.85 -5.50 -22.19
CA HIS A 135 -8.47 -4.48 -21.20
C HIS A 135 -9.42 -4.45 -19.99
N ASP A 136 -10.65 -4.92 -20.13
CA ASP A 136 -11.62 -5.02 -19.03
C ASP A 136 -11.11 -5.99 -17.95
N ALA A 137 -10.67 -7.18 -18.37
CA ALA A 137 -10.09 -8.18 -17.48
C ALA A 137 -8.78 -7.70 -16.82
N VAL A 138 -7.94 -6.96 -17.56
CA VAL A 138 -6.72 -6.37 -17.01
C VAL A 138 -7.05 -5.39 -15.88
N ILE A 139 -8.02 -4.49 -16.10
CA ILE A 139 -8.47 -3.53 -15.10
C ILE A 139 -9.04 -4.25 -13.87
N ALA A 140 -9.86 -5.29 -14.07
CA ALA A 140 -10.43 -6.08 -12.99
C ALA A 140 -9.36 -6.77 -12.14
N ASP A 141 -8.34 -7.37 -12.76
CA ASP A 141 -7.24 -8.04 -12.05
C ASP A 141 -6.38 -7.02 -11.28
N MET A 142 -6.03 -5.88 -11.90
CA MET A 142 -5.33 -4.80 -11.21
C MET A 142 -6.11 -4.32 -9.98
N ALA A 143 -7.44 -4.17 -10.09
CA ALA A 143 -8.29 -3.77 -8.99
C ALA A 143 -8.30 -4.79 -7.84
N ALA A 144 -8.37 -6.08 -8.17
CA ALA A 144 -8.33 -7.16 -7.19
C ALA A 144 -7.00 -7.20 -6.42
N ARG A 145 -5.87 -7.05 -7.13
CA ARG A 145 -4.53 -7.00 -6.53
C ARG A 145 -4.32 -5.76 -5.67
N ARG A 146 -4.78 -4.61 -6.14
CA ARG A 146 -4.75 -3.37 -5.36
C ARG A 146 -5.52 -3.54 -4.07
N LEU A 147 -6.80 -3.93 -4.14
CA LEU A 147 -7.62 -4.11 -2.94
C LEU A 147 -7.05 -5.17 -1.99
N GLY A 148 -6.45 -6.23 -2.53
CA GLY A 148 -5.74 -7.24 -1.75
C GLY A 148 -4.56 -6.65 -0.96
N MET A 149 -3.77 -5.73 -1.54
CA MET A 149 -2.75 -4.99 -0.79
C MET A 149 -3.38 -4.08 0.27
N LEU A 150 -4.40 -3.30 -0.11
CA LEU A 150 -5.05 -2.33 0.78
C LEU A 150 -5.61 -2.98 2.05
N GLN A 151 -6.21 -4.17 1.93
CA GLN A 151 -6.71 -4.96 3.06
C GLN A 151 -5.65 -5.42 4.06
N ASN A 152 -4.37 -5.34 3.71
CA ASN A 152 -3.26 -5.69 4.59
C ASN A 152 -2.54 -4.45 5.15
N LEU A 153 -3.05 -3.24 4.92
CA LEU A 153 -2.50 -2.01 5.51
C LEU A 153 -2.85 -1.91 7.00
N THR A 154 -1.93 -1.34 7.78
CA THR A 154 -2.14 -1.08 9.22
C THR A 154 -3.32 -0.14 9.50
N THR A 155 -3.67 0.70 8.53
CA THR A 155 -4.71 1.72 8.61
C THR A 155 -6.03 1.29 7.92
N TRP A 156 -6.14 0.03 7.50
CA TRP A 156 -7.34 -0.52 6.86
C TRP A 156 -8.61 -0.32 7.69
N ASP A 157 -8.55 -0.49 9.01
CA ASP A 157 -9.73 -0.34 9.87
C ASP A 157 -10.31 1.08 9.87
N ALA A 158 -9.47 2.09 9.61
CA ALA A 158 -9.89 3.48 9.51
C ALA A 158 -10.40 3.83 8.10
N PHE A 159 -9.67 3.46 7.05
CA PHE A 159 -9.89 3.97 5.69
C PHE A 159 -10.41 2.93 4.68
N GLY A 160 -10.47 1.66 5.07
CA GLY A 160 -10.72 0.53 4.17
C GLY A 160 -12.03 0.59 3.40
N LYS A 161 -13.08 1.15 4.02
CA LYS A 161 -14.37 1.38 3.35
C LYS A 161 -14.24 2.39 2.21
N GLY A 162 -13.60 3.54 2.45
CA GLY A 162 -13.35 4.57 1.45
C GLY A 162 -12.43 4.08 0.33
N TRP A 163 -11.41 3.30 0.65
CA TRP A 163 -10.53 2.68 -0.34
C TRP A 163 -11.24 1.64 -1.21
N ALA A 164 -12.03 0.73 -0.62
CA ALA A 164 -12.81 -0.25 -1.39
C ALA A 164 -13.79 0.46 -2.33
N ALA A 165 -14.46 1.51 -1.84
CA ALA A 165 -15.35 2.36 -2.60
C ALA A 165 -14.65 3.04 -3.79
N ARG A 166 -13.48 3.65 -3.57
CA ARG A 166 -12.64 4.24 -4.62
C ARG A 166 -12.23 3.22 -5.66
N VAL A 167 -11.70 2.07 -5.24
CA VAL A 167 -11.26 1.00 -6.17
C VAL A 167 -12.42 0.52 -7.04
N ALA A 168 -13.60 0.25 -6.45
CA ALA A 168 -14.78 -0.18 -7.20
C ALA A 168 -15.27 0.90 -8.19
N SER A 169 -15.33 2.15 -7.76
CA SER A 169 -15.78 3.26 -8.59
C SER A 169 -14.84 3.54 -9.76
N VAL A 170 -13.52 3.61 -9.53
CA VAL A 170 -12.55 3.86 -10.60
C VAL A 170 -12.46 2.67 -11.55
N ARG A 171 -12.56 1.43 -11.04
CA ARG A 171 -12.66 0.21 -11.87
C ARG A 171 -13.82 0.32 -12.86
N ALA A 172 -15.02 0.65 -12.37
CA ALA A 172 -16.21 0.72 -13.22
C ALA A 172 -16.11 1.80 -14.32
N ILE A 173 -15.52 2.96 -14.00
CA ILE A 173 -15.29 4.03 -14.99
C ILE A 173 -14.26 3.58 -16.02
N ALA A 174 -13.14 3.01 -15.56
CA ALA A 174 -12.07 2.55 -16.41
C ALA A 174 -12.53 1.46 -17.39
N GLN A 175 -13.27 0.45 -16.91
CA GLN A 175 -13.87 -0.60 -17.73
C GLN A 175 -14.84 -0.04 -18.79
N ALA A 176 -15.66 0.95 -18.40
CA ALA A 176 -16.52 1.63 -19.35
C ALA A 176 -15.70 2.38 -20.42
N TRP A 177 -14.61 3.06 -20.05
CA TRP A 177 -13.76 3.77 -21.01
C TRP A 177 -13.02 2.82 -21.94
N ALA A 178 -12.56 1.67 -21.44
CA ALA A 178 -11.92 0.62 -22.23
C ALA A 178 -12.86 0.03 -23.30
N SER A 179 -14.16 -0.04 -23.01
CA SER A 179 -15.19 -0.47 -23.98
C SER A 179 -15.72 0.65 -24.88
N GLY A 180 -15.19 1.87 -24.77
CA GLY A 180 -15.64 3.04 -25.55
C GLY A 180 -16.92 3.71 -25.01
N SER A 181 -17.40 3.31 -23.84
CA SER A 181 -18.52 3.93 -23.12
C SER A 181 -18.06 5.13 -22.27
N ILE A 182 -19.01 6.01 -21.91
CA ILE A 182 -18.75 7.16 -21.01
C ILE A 182 -18.59 6.68 -19.56
N GLY A 183 -19.30 5.61 -19.19
CA GLY A 183 -19.27 5.04 -17.85
C GLY A 183 -20.10 5.80 -16.80
N PRO A 184 -20.13 5.28 -15.57
CA PRO A 184 -20.83 5.90 -14.45
C PRO A 184 -20.13 7.19 -13.99
N ARG A 185 -20.83 8.04 -13.23
CA ARG A 185 -20.18 9.17 -12.56
C ARG A 185 -19.28 8.66 -11.43
N PRO A 186 -18.14 9.31 -11.15
CA PRO A 186 -17.33 8.98 -9.97
C PRO A 186 -18.14 9.21 -8.69
N VAL A 187 -17.94 8.32 -7.71
CA VAL A 187 -18.46 8.54 -6.36
C VAL A 187 -17.62 9.62 -5.67
N GLU A 188 -18.28 10.60 -5.06
CA GLU A 188 -17.64 11.66 -4.26
C GLU A 188 -17.14 11.10 -2.92
N ALA A 189 -16.02 10.37 -2.94
CA ALA A 189 -15.49 9.67 -1.76
C ALA A 189 -14.83 10.57 -0.72
N HIS A 190 -14.76 11.89 -0.92
CA HIS A 190 -14.25 12.84 0.06
C HIS A 190 -15.01 12.79 1.39
N GLN A 191 -16.24 12.27 1.40
CA GLN A 191 -17.04 12.04 2.60
C GLN A 191 -16.76 10.71 3.31
N GLN A 192 -16.05 9.77 2.66
CA GLN A 192 -15.78 8.41 3.18
C GLN A 192 -14.28 8.11 3.41
N GLN A 193 -13.43 9.14 3.47
CA GLN A 193 -11.98 9.01 3.75
C GLN A 193 -11.19 8.17 2.71
N GLY A 194 -11.63 8.17 1.45
CA GLY A 194 -10.93 7.48 0.33
C GLY A 194 -9.74 8.25 -0.25
N ASP A 195 -9.40 9.39 0.34
CA ASP A 195 -8.34 10.33 -0.04
C ASP A 195 -6.99 9.99 0.60
N ALA A 196 -6.98 9.19 1.68
CA ALA A 196 -5.76 8.75 2.35
C ALA A 196 -4.83 7.98 1.40
N LYS A 197 -3.53 8.33 1.43
CA LYS A 197 -2.49 7.59 0.70
C LYS A 197 -2.30 6.20 1.29
N ALA A 198 -1.94 5.26 0.43
CA ALA A 198 -1.92 3.85 0.74
C ALA A 198 -0.68 3.20 0.12
N TYR A 199 0.48 3.43 0.73
CA TYR A 199 1.75 2.95 0.20
C TYR A 199 2.00 1.49 0.59
N ALA A 200 2.76 0.78 -0.24
CA ALA A 200 3.20 -0.58 0.08
C ALA A 200 4.01 -0.67 1.39
N SER A 201 4.67 0.42 1.79
CA SER A 201 5.37 0.54 3.08
C SER A 201 4.45 0.46 4.30
N ASP A 202 3.15 0.73 4.12
CA ASP A 202 2.18 0.83 5.23
C ASP A 202 1.49 -0.52 5.52
N VAL A 203 1.87 -1.56 4.79
CA VAL A 203 1.42 -2.95 4.98
C VAL A 203 1.86 -3.47 6.36
N ALA A 204 0.94 -4.09 7.08
CA ALA A 204 1.12 -4.52 8.47
C ALA A 204 2.17 -5.65 8.60
N GLN A 205 3.34 -5.29 9.11
CA GLN A 205 4.42 -6.21 9.46
C GLN A 205 4.30 -6.68 10.93
N PRO A 206 4.88 -7.84 11.30
CA PRO A 206 5.08 -8.19 12.71
C PRO A 206 6.05 -7.20 13.39
N ALA A 207 5.92 -7.02 14.70
CA ALA A 207 6.74 -6.06 15.46
C ALA A 207 8.20 -6.50 15.62
N LEU A 208 8.45 -7.82 15.63
CA LEU A 208 9.78 -8.42 15.60
C LEU A 208 9.88 -9.33 14.38
N ASP A 209 11.04 -9.35 13.75
CA ASP A 209 11.30 -10.30 12.69
C ASP A 209 11.40 -11.73 13.28
N ALA A 210 11.26 -12.73 12.41
CA ALA A 210 11.32 -14.12 12.81
C ALA A 210 12.71 -14.51 13.37
N GLY A 211 13.77 -13.82 12.94
CA GLY A 211 15.14 -14.07 13.37
C GLY A 211 15.36 -13.66 14.81
N ASP A 212 14.96 -12.45 15.17
CA ASP A 212 15.14 -11.84 16.47
C ASP A 212 14.19 -12.43 17.51
N SER A 213 12.93 -12.70 17.14
CA SER A 213 12.02 -13.44 18.03
C SER A 213 12.54 -14.84 18.38
N THR A 214 13.15 -15.53 17.42
CA THR A 214 13.79 -16.83 17.66
C THR A 214 15.06 -16.68 18.51
N LYS A 215 15.91 -15.68 18.27
CA LYS A 215 17.11 -15.41 19.10
C LYS A 215 16.77 -15.09 20.55
N LEU A 216 15.72 -14.29 20.78
CA LEU A 216 15.20 -13.94 22.11
C LEU A 216 14.63 -15.15 22.84
N ALA A 217 13.91 -16.01 22.12
CA ALA A 217 13.29 -17.23 22.67
C ALA A 217 14.31 -18.31 23.03
N VAL A 218 15.37 -18.42 22.24
CA VAL A 218 16.24 -19.59 22.17
C VAL A 218 17.65 -19.28 22.70
N GLY A 219 17.96 -18.05 23.14
CA GLY A 219 19.25 -17.75 23.78
C GLY A 219 20.43 -18.31 22.99
N SER A 220 20.60 -17.92 21.73
CA SER A 220 21.68 -18.37 20.82
C SER A 220 21.82 -19.88 20.52
N GLY A 221 21.02 -20.80 21.10
CA GLY A 221 21.15 -22.24 20.83
C GLY A 221 19.83 -22.98 20.98
N SER A 222 19.52 -23.95 20.10
CA SER A 222 18.20 -24.61 19.95
C SER A 222 17.38 -24.83 21.25
N VAL A 223 16.05 -24.90 21.15
CA VAL A 223 15.14 -25.13 22.31
C VAL A 223 15.57 -26.32 23.18
N SER A 224 16.10 -27.40 22.57
CA SER A 224 16.67 -28.54 23.31
C SER A 224 17.88 -28.12 24.13
N ALA A 225 18.82 -27.38 23.54
CA ALA A 225 20.03 -26.91 24.21
C ALA A 225 19.75 -25.95 25.37
N VAL A 226 18.69 -25.14 25.29
CA VAL A 226 18.26 -24.29 26.42
C VAL A 226 17.73 -25.14 27.58
N VAL A 227 16.93 -26.16 27.28
CA VAL A 227 16.36 -27.07 28.29
C VAL A 227 17.47 -27.92 28.92
N ASP A 228 18.37 -28.46 28.11
CA ASP A 228 19.51 -29.26 28.57
C ASP A 228 20.52 -28.40 29.36
N GLY A 229 20.82 -27.19 28.90
CA GLY A 229 21.67 -26.25 29.61
C GLY A 229 21.08 -25.77 30.94
N ALA A 230 19.76 -25.53 31.00
CA ALA A 230 19.07 -25.24 32.25
C ALA A 230 19.10 -26.44 33.21
N ARG A 231 18.95 -27.66 32.69
CA ARG A 231 19.05 -28.88 33.49
C ARG A 231 20.44 -29.07 34.09
N ASP A 232 21.48 -28.86 33.29
CA ASP A 232 22.88 -29.03 33.71
C ASP A 232 23.35 -27.97 34.71
N GLN A 233 22.91 -26.70 34.55
CA GLN A 233 23.22 -25.63 35.50
C GLN A 233 22.52 -25.80 36.86
N LEU A 234 21.36 -26.47 36.86
CA LEU A 234 20.55 -26.66 38.06
C LEU A 234 20.83 -27.99 38.77
N ALA A 235 21.49 -28.95 38.10
CA ALA A 235 21.91 -30.22 38.67
C ALA A 235 22.72 -30.12 39.98
N PRO A 236 23.62 -29.13 40.20
CA PRO A 236 24.37 -29.00 41.45
C PRO A 236 23.54 -28.43 42.61
N LEU A 237 22.41 -27.77 42.30
CA LEU A 237 21.51 -27.15 43.28
C LEU A 237 20.35 -28.07 43.67
N ALA A 238 20.08 -29.08 42.84
CA ALA A 238 19.11 -30.14 43.05
C ALA A 238 19.58 -31.07 44.19
N GLY A 239 19.16 -30.77 45.43
CA GLY A 239 19.51 -31.57 46.60
C GLY A 239 19.67 -30.81 47.92
N SER A 240 19.56 -29.48 47.91
CA SER A 240 19.77 -28.64 49.11
C SER A 240 18.53 -28.46 50.00
N SER A 241 17.30 -28.47 49.44
CA SER A 241 16.02 -28.38 50.15
C SER A 241 14.83 -28.61 49.20
N ASP A 242 13.74 -29.23 49.68
CA ASP A 242 12.49 -29.42 48.91
C ASP A 242 11.90 -28.12 48.36
N TYR A 243 12.11 -27.01 49.07
CA TYR A 243 11.66 -25.69 48.63
C TYR A 243 12.45 -25.22 47.39
N VAL A 244 13.77 -25.42 47.39
CA VAL A 244 14.64 -25.05 46.28
C VAL A 244 14.27 -25.88 45.03
N ASN A 245 14.02 -27.18 45.19
CA ASN A 245 13.57 -28.03 44.09
C ASN A 245 12.23 -27.57 43.48
N ARG A 246 11.25 -27.19 44.31
CA ARG A 246 9.96 -26.65 43.81
C ARG A 246 10.14 -25.32 43.08
N LEU A 247 10.99 -24.44 43.60
CA LEU A 247 11.30 -23.15 42.97
C LEU A 247 11.99 -23.34 41.60
N LEU A 248 13.00 -24.22 41.53
CA LEU A 248 13.70 -24.52 40.28
C LEU A 248 12.79 -25.17 39.23
N MET A 249 11.92 -26.09 39.66
CA MET A 249 10.91 -26.68 38.77
C MET A 249 9.95 -25.60 38.23
N ALA A 250 9.47 -24.71 39.09
CA ALA A 250 8.59 -23.61 38.67
C ALA A 250 9.27 -22.67 37.66
N LEU A 251 10.55 -22.32 37.88
CA LEU A 251 11.34 -21.51 36.95
C LEU A 251 11.59 -22.22 35.61
N THR A 252 11.84 -23.53 35.64
CA THR A 252 12.04 -24.35 34.43
C THR A 252 10.76 -24.43 33.60
N ILE A 253 9.62 -24.68 34.25
CA ILE A 253 8.31 -24.68 33.59
C ILE A 253 8.02 -23.29 33.00
N LEU A 254 8.29 -22.22 33.75
CA LEU A 254 8.14 -20.85 33.24
C LEU A 254 9.02 -20.60 32.01
N GLY A 255 10.29 -21.04 32.03
CA GLY A 255 11.20 -20.94 30.89
C GLY A 255 10.69 -21.70 29.65
N ILE A 256 10.17 -22.92 29.83
CA ILE A 256 9.55 -23.71 28.76
C ILE A 256 8.32 -22.98 28.18
N LEU A 257 7.47 -22.41 29.04
CA LEU A 257 6.29 -21.64 28.59
C LEU A 257 6.68 -20.40 27.78
N ILE A 258 7.72 -19.67 28.22
CA ILE A 258 8.26 -18.51 27.48
C ILE A 258 8.81 -18.97 26.12
N ALA A 259 9.61 -20.03 26.08
CA ALA A 259 10.19 -20.56 24.85
C ALA A 259 9.11 -21.05 23.86
N ALA A 260 8.09 -21.78 24.35
CA ALA A 260 6.97 -22.24 23.54
C ALA A 260 6.14 -21.07 22.99
N GLY A 261 5.85 -20.06 23.83
CA GLY A 261 5.16 -18.84 23.41
C GLY A 261 5.92 -18.07 22.35
N ALA A 262 7.23 -17.96 22.49
CA ALA A 262 8.08 -17.24 21.54
C ALA A 262 8.31 -18.02 20.23
N LEU A 263 8.35 -19.35 20.26
CA LEU A 263 8.31 -20.19 19.05
C LEU A 263 6.98 -20.03 18.30
N ALA A 264 5.86 -20.08 19.03
CA ALA A 264 4.54 -19.86 18.44
C ALA A 264 4.44 -18.46 17.81
N TYR A 265 4.96 -17.44 18.49
CA TYR A 265 5.06 -16.09 17.94
C TYR A 265 5.95 -16.03 16.70
N SER A 266 7.12 -16.67 16.70
CA SER A 266 8.04 -16.73 15.55
C SER A 266 7.37 -17.34 14.30
N LEU A 267 6.63 -18.45 14.48
CA LEU A 267 5.87 -19.08 13.39
C LEU A 267 4.75 -18.17 12.88
N TRP A 268 4.02 -17.52 13.79
CA TRP A 268 2.99 -16.56 13.44
C TRP A 268 3.56 -15.35 12.70
N ALA A 269 4.64 -14.76 13.21
CA ALA A 269 5.34 -13.61 12.64
C ALA A 269 5.87 -13.95 11.24
N SER A 270 6.46 -15.13 11.07
CA SER A 270 6.91 -15.64 9.77
C SER A 270 5.76 -15.74 8.75
N ARG A 271 4.62 -16.31 9.17
CA ARG A 271 3.43 -16.40 8.31
C ARG A 271 2.87 -15.02 7.97
N LYS A 272 2.83 -14.11 8.95
CA LYS A 272 2.34 -12.74 8.77
C LYS A 272 3.25 -11.94 7.81
N ALA A 273 4.56 -11.98 8.00
CA ALA A 273 5.53 -11.34 7.12
C ALA A 273 5.44 -11.87 5.68
N LYS A 274 5.31 -13.19 5.50
CA LYS A 274 5.08 -13.78 4.16
C LYS A 274 3.79 -13.26 3.52
N ARG A 275 2.69 -13.20 4.27
CA ARG A 275 1.42 -12.66 3.75
C ARG A 275 1.55 -11.18 3.39
N ALA A 276 2.21 -10.38 4.22
CA ALA A 276 2.47 -8.97 3.95
C ALA A 276 3.31 -8.79 2.68
N GLN A 277 4.38 -9.55 2.52
CA GLN A 277 5.20 -9.53 1.31
C GLN A 277 4.39 -9.92 0.07
N ARG A 278 3.60 -10.99 0.14
CA ARG A 278 2.70 -11.39 -0.96
C ARG A 278 1.66 -10.32 -1.31
N ALA A 279 1.19 -9.55 -0.33
CA ALA A 279 0.27 -8.44 -0.55
C ALA A 279 0.95 -7.26 -1.27
N ILE A 280 2.17 -6.89 -0.85
CA ILE A 280 3.03 -5.91 -1.54
C ILE A 280 3.34 -6.40 -2.95
N ASP A 281 3.62 -7.68 -3.10
CA ASP A 281 3.84 -8.34 -4.36
C ASP A 281 2.53 -8.62 -5.12
N GLY A 282 1.40 -8.01 -4.74
CA GLY A 282 0.15 -8.10 -5.49
C GLY A 282 -0.30 -9.54 -5.81
N GLU A 283 0.18 -10.54 -5.06
CA GLU A 283 -0.22 -11.94 -5.19
C GLU A 283 -1.47 -12.24 -4.36
N VAL A 284 -1.75 -11.37 -3.37
CA VAL A 284 -3.00 -11.38 -2.65
C VAL A 284 -4.01 -10.59 -3.46
N MET A 285 -5.07 -11.26 -3.88
CA MET A 285 -6.21 -10.66 -4.56
C MET A 285 -7.42 -10.61 -3.63
N ALA A 286 -8.20 -9.54 -3.73
CA ALA A 286 -9.46 -9.40 -3.02
C ALA A 286 -10.62 -9.25 -4.00
N HIS A 287 -11.80 -9.69 -3.58
CA HIS A 287 -13.03 -9.44 -4.33
C HIS A 287 -13.36 -7.94 -4.26
N VAL A 288 -13.43 -7.30 -5.43
CA VAL A 288 -13.83 -5.90 -5.55
C VAL A 288 -15.35 -5.84 -5.71
N PRO A 289 -16.07 -5.16 -4.81
CA PRO A 289 -17.54 -5.06 -4.89
C PRO A 289 -18.01 -4.57 -6.26
N GLU A 290 -19.07 -5.19 -6.77
CA GLU A 290 -19.77 -4.73 -7.98
C GLU A 290 -20.80 -3.67 -7.61
N GLY A 291 -20.87 -2.60 -8.42
CA GLY A 291 -21.77 -1.46 -8.20
C GLY A 291 -21.12 -0.29 -7.46
N GLN A 292 -21.73 0.90 -7.60
CA GLN A 292 -21.31 2.07 -6.84
C GLN A 292 -21.58 1.79 -5.34
N PRO A 293 -20.59 1.99 -4.45
CA PRO A 293 -20.87 2.04 -3.02
C PRO A 293 -21.95 3.10 -2.78
N ALA A 294 -23.01 2.69 -2.08
CA ALA A 294 -24.14 3.54 -1.72
C ALA A 294 -23.70 4.74 -0.86
#